data_AF-A0AAJ0V7S9-F1
#
_entry.id   AF-A0AAJ0V7S9-F1
#
_cell.length_a   1.000
_cell.length_b   1.000
_cell.length_c   1.000
_cell.angle_alpha   90.00
_cell.angle_beta   90.00
_cell.angle_gamma   90.00
#
_symmetry.space_group_name_H-M   'P 1'
#
loop_
_entity.id
_entity.type
_entity.pdbx_description
1 polymer ?
#
loop_
_entity_poly.entity_id
_entity_poly.type
_entity_poly.pdbx_seq_one_letter_code
_entity_poly.pdbx_strand_id
1 'polypeptide(L)'
;MARQSTSVSFELSSPDLARTRDGIVDGKRISLGVRGDALCGFVLERRCKSPGEPVSTQRVGLRDPAAVAAFVEHDPYAAQLGIDYRALLDVHRGADAAAPHGAHAAHDVRHARAANDALDASRTSERTGAAAAAAAPATQPEFAAECEHDGALLALMRRICASCGATQCFYHWFVVDEETDEFSTHDLLIGGAPAWAQRYVHQHWYLNDPAVAHARDNTQPLRGSTLAELPPDHWLNHYAQTQGLGSNVFFPAHRRDVSTFGLLHVATPLPAPQGEDMPWRNRRLLRGLANEMLEWRVVRRRRELAQELSLAAQDVLALRLVARGGGARHVAEELRLDERAVYQLFTAINRKMDSKHIKSSATKAKRLGLLAEGYISK
;
A
#
# COMPACT_ATOMS: atom_id res chain seq x y z
N MET A 1 -14.99 -4.39 40.69
CA MET A 1 -13.90 -5.13 40.01
C MET A 1 -13.19 -4.17 39.08
N ALA A 2 -11.99 -3.72 39.46
CA ALA A 2 -11.21 -2.75 38.70
C ALA A 2 -10.58 -3.41 37.47
N ARG A 3 -10.87 -2.91 36.27
CA ARG A 3 -10.19 -3.30 35.04
C ARG A 3 -8.75 -2.82 35.13
N GLN A 4 -7.81 -3.76 35.19
CA GLN A 4 -6.38 -3.47 35.02
C GLN A 4 -6.20 -2.87 33.62
N SER A 5 -5.90 -1.57 33.58
CA SER A 5 -5.49 -0.90 32.35
C SER A 5 -4.12 -1.44 31.95
N THR A 6 -4.06 -2.18 30.85
CA THR A 6 -2.80 -2.64 30.27
C THR A 6 -2.02 -1.40 29.86
N SER A 7 -0.86 -1.19 30.49
CA SER A 7 -0.01 -0.03 30.23
C SER A 7 0.62 -0.12 28.84
N VAL A 8 0.63 1.01 28.18
CA VAL A 8 1.23 1.24 26.88
C VAL A 8 2.67 1.71 27.11
N SER A 9 3.66 0.99 26.59
CA SER A 9 5.06 1.44 26.55
C SER A 9 5.44 1.68 25.10
N PHE A 10 5.65 2.94 24.73
CA PHE A 10 6.19 3.34 23.43
C PHE A 10 7.67 3.73 23.59
N GLU A 11 8.58 3.06 22.87
CA GLU A 11 10.01 3.42 22.87
C GLU A 11 10.27 4.59 21.90
N LEU A 12 11.02 5.59 22.36
CA LEU A 12 11.47 6.73 21.56
C LEU A 12 12.99 6.68 21.44
N SER A 13 13.56 6.60 20.22
CA SER A 13 14.99 6.84 19.98
C SER A 13 15.35 6.98 18.50
N SER A 14 16.14 8.01 18.14
CA SER A 14 16.76 8.28 16.81
C SER A 14 15.90 9.12 15.82
N PRO A 15 16.50 10.02 15.00
CA PRO A 15 15.75 10.93 14.11
C PRO A 15 14.92 10.24 13.00
N ASP A 16 15.27 9.03 12.56
CA ASP A 16 14.39 8.21 11.68
C ASP A 16 13.14 7.68 12.42
N LEU A 17 13.23 7.58 13.75
CA LEU A 17 12.14 7.18 14.64
C LEU A 17 11.22 8.34 15.03
N ALA A 18 11.53 9.60 14.69
CA ALA A 18 10.56 10.69 14.86
C ALA A 18 9.29 10.50 14.01
N ARG A 19 9.36 9.59 13.02
CA ARG A 19 8.28 9.25 12.09
C ARG A 19 7.61 7.91 12.40
N THR A 20 8.00 7.18 13.47
CA THR A 20 7.37 5.90 13.82
C THR A 20 7.23 5.75 15.35
N ARG A 21 6.11 5.21 15.82
CA ARG A 21 5.82 4.94 17.24
C ARG A 21 5.30 3.52 17.38
N ASP A 22 5.97 2.70 18.19
CA ASP A 22 5.63 1.29 18.42
C ASP A 22 5.21 1.02 19.87
N GLY A 23 4.08 0.35 20.08
CA GLY A 23 3.54 0.09 21.41
C GLY A 23 2.65 -1.14 21.45
N ILE A 24 2.17 -1.47 22.65
CA ILE A 24 1.26 -2.61 22.88
C ILE A 24 -0.06 -2.08 23.41
N VAL A 25 -1.17 -2.47 22.77
CA VAL A 25 -2.54 -2.16 23.18
C VAL A 25 -3.36 -3.44 23.14
N ASP A 26 -3.98 -3.80 24.27
CA ASP A 26 -4.78 -5.03 24.42
C ASP A 26 -4.05 -6.31 23.93
N GLY A 27 -2.75 -6.42 24.22
CA GLY A 27 -1.91 -7.54 23.81
C GLY A 27 -1.50 -7.54 22.33
N LYS A 28 -1.95 -6.54 21.55
CA LYS A 28 -1.58 -6.36 20.15
C LYS A 28 -0.44 -5.36 20.02
N ARG A 29 0.55 -5.66 19.19
CA ARG A 29 1.61 -4.71 18.85
C ARG A 29 1.10 -3.77 17.76
N ILE A 30 1.04 -2.48 18.08
CA ILE A 30 0.61 -1.43 17.16
C ILE A 30 1.81 -0.52 16.84
N SER A 31 2.02 -0.27 15.55
CA SER A 31 3.00 0.68 15.05
C SER A 31 2.28 1.78 14.28
N LEU A 32 2.55 3.04 14.60
CA LEU A 32 2.08 4.21 13.86
C LEU A 32 3.26 4.84 13.15
N GLY A 33 3.11 5.32 11.94
CA GLY A 33 4.20 6.05 11.29
C GLY A 33 3.79 6.92 10.11
N VAL A 34 4.72 7.77 9.66
CA VAL A 34 4.55 8.62 8.48
C VAL A 34 5.57 8.21 7.43
N ARG A 35 5.09 7.92 6.22
CA ARG A 35 5.90 7.50 5.07
C ARG A 35 5.68 8.46 3.90
N GLY A 36 6.71 8.70 3.09
CA GLY A 36 6.63 9.55 1.90
C GLY A 36 7.57 10.76 1.96
N ASP A 37 7.30 11.73 1.09
CA ASP A 37 8.07 12.96 0.95
C ASP A 37 7.17 14.18 0.64
N ALA A 38 7.77 15.37 0.61
CA ALA A 38 7.04 16.62 0.38
C ALA A 38 6.50 16.74 -1.06
N LEU A 39 7.23 16.23 -2.05
CA LEU A 39 6.91 16.36 -3.48
C LEU A 39 5.66 15.54 -3.85
N CYS A 40 5.68 14.26 -3.47
CA CYS A 40 4.67 13.28 -3.85
C CYS A 40 3.61 13.04 -2.77
N GLY A 41 3.87 13.55 -1.56
CA GLY A 41 2.94 13.50 -0.43
C GLY A 41 3.25 12.36 0.53
N PHE A 42 2.73 12.53 1.74
CA PHE A 42 2.91 11.59 2.83
C PHE A 42 1.66 10.75 3.09
N VAL A 43 1.85 9.56 3.63
CA VAL A 43 0.80 8.69 4.19
C VAL A 43 1.02 8.46 5.68
N LEU A 44 -0.08 8.43 6.42
CA LEU A 44 -0.14 7.90 7.77
C LEU A 44 -0.32 6.39 7.68
N GLU A 45 0.57 5.65 8.31
CA GLU A 45 0.59 4.20 8.39
C GLU A 45 0.20 3.76 9.79
N ARG A 46 -0.70 2.78 9.88
CA ARG A 46 -1.05 2.07 11.11
C ARG A 46 -0.89 0.58 10.86
N ARG A 47 0.03 -0.05 11.57
CA ARG A 47 0.31 -1.48 11.52
C ARG A 47 -0.13 -2.13 12.81
N CYS A 48 -0.76 -3.29 12.73
CA CYS A 48 -1.18 -4.08 13.88
C CYS A 48 -0.76 -5.53 13.70
N LYS A 49 -0.18 -6.09 14.76
CA LYS A 49 0.21 -7.49 14.84
C LYS A 49 -0.32 -8.08 16.13
N SER A 50 -1.21 -9.06 16.00
CA SER A 50 -1.66 -9.90 17.10
C SER A 50 -1.03 -11.30 16.98
N PRO A 51 -0.83 -12.02 18.08
CA PRO A 51 -0.43 -13.43 18.02
C PRO A 51 -1.48 -14.26 17.27
N GLY A 52 -1.05 -15.05 16.27
CA GLY A 52 -1.94 -15.94 15.52
C GLY A 52 -2.88 -15.27 14.52
N GLU A 53 -2.84 -13.94 14.38
CA GLU A 53 -3.62 -13.20 13.38
C GLU A 53 -2.71 -12.69 12.25
N PRO A 54 -3.26 -12.48 11.04
CA PRO A 54 -2.53 -11.83 9.96
C PRO A 54 -2.04 -10.43 10.38
N VAL A 55 -0.84 -10.05 9.97
CA VAL A 55 -0.37 -8.67 10.18
C VAL A 55 -1.20 -7.74 9.30
N SER A 56 -1.83 -6.72 9.88
CA SER A 56 -2.58 -5.73 9.12
C SER A 56 -1.84 -4.40 9.05
N THR A 57 -1.79 -3.79 7.88
CA THR A 57 -1.27 -2.42 7.70
C THR A 57 -2.29 -1.58 6.93
N GLN A 58 -2.60 -0.39 7.43
CA GLN A 58 -3.50 0.55 6.77
C GLN A 58 -2.77 1.85 6.51
N ARG A 59 -2.94 2.42 5.31
CA ARG A 59 -2.28 3.66 4.89
C ARG A 59 -3.30 4.65 4.34
N VAL A 60 -3.31 5.88 4.88
CA VAL A 60 -4.18 6.98 4.43
C VAL A 60 -3.33 8.21 4.10
N GLY A 61 -3.70 8.96 3.06
CA GLY A 61 -2.96 10.16 2.65
C GLY A 61 -3.09 11.30 3.64
N LEU A 62 -1.97 11.93 4.01
CA LEU A 62 -1.91 13.05 4.96
C LEU A 62 -2.37 14.40 4.37
N ARG A 63 -2.48 14.50 3.04
CA ARG A 63 -2.96 15.71 2.36
C ARG A 63 -4.45 16.00 2.55
N ASP A 64 -5.20 15.04 3.07
CA ASP A 64 -6.64 15.18 3.35
C ASP A 64 -6.88 15.15 4.87
N PRO A 65 -6.96 16.32 5.53
CA PRO A 65 -7.15 16.40 6.98
C PRO A 65 -8.44 15.74 7.46
N ALA A 66 -9.50 15.75 6.64
CA ALA A 66 -10.78 15.14 7.00
C ALA A 66 -10.66 13.61 6.98
N ALA A 67 -10.01 13.04 5.96
CA ALA A 67 -9.70 11.61 5.94
C ALA A 67 -8.80 11.19 7.10
N VAL A 68 -7.77 11.99 7.44
CA VAL A 68 -6.89 11.69 8.59
C VAL A 68 -7.67 11.73 9.89
N ALA A 69 -8.51 12.75 10.11
CA ALA A 69 -9.35 12.85 11.31
C ALA A 69 -10.27 11.64 11.43
N ALA A 70 -10.98 11.27 10.35
CA ALA A 70 -11.85 10.10 10.33
C ALA A 70 -11.08 8.79 10.57
N PHE A 71 -9.88 8.65 10.02
CA PHE A 71 -9.01 7.49 10.22
C PHE A 71 -8.61 7.31 11.67
N VAL A 72 -8.25 8.41 12.35
CA VAL A 72 -7.89 8.41 13.78
C VAL A 72 -9.11 8.17 14.66
N GLU A 73 -10.21 8.87 14.40
CA GLU A 73 -11.45 8.77 15.18
C GLU A 73 -12.03 7.35 15.16
N HIS A 74 -11.99 6.69 14.00
CA HIS A 74 -12.54 5.34 13.83
C HIS A 74 -11.53 4.23 14.06
N ASP A 75 -10.30 4.55 14.51
CA ASP A 75 -9.38 3.53 14.98
C ASP A 75 -9.99 2.82 16.20
N PRO A 76 -10.11 1.49 16.22
CA PRO A 76 -10.62 0.75 17.38
C PRO A 76 -9.89 1.05 18.70
N TYR A 77 -8.66 1.56 18.60
CA TYR A 77 -7.78 1.89 19.72
C TYR A 77 -7.55 3.41 19.86
N ALA A 78 -8.41 4.25 19.26
CA ALA A 78 -8.26 5.71 19.23
C ALA A 78 -8.07 6.33 20.63
N ALA A 79 -8.78 5.81 21.63
CA ALA A 79 -8.69 6.31 23.01
C ALA A 79 -7.29 6.10 23.61
N GLN A 80 -6.64 4.98 23.30
CA GLN A 80 -5.30 4.64 23.78
C GLN A 80 -4.21 5.30 22.93
N LEU A 81 -4.43 5.44 21.62
CA LEU A 81 -3.45 5.94 20.65
C LEU A 81 -3.50 7.45 20.42
N GLY A 82 -4.49 8.16 21.00
CA GLY A 82 -4.73 9.58 20.68
C GLY A 82 -3.58 10.53 21.01
N ILE A 83 -2.73 10.22 21.99
CA ILE A 83 -1.50 11.00 22.27
C ILE A 83 -0.46 10.75 21.17
N ASP A 84 -0.28 9.49 20.77
CA ASP A 84 0.72 9.10 19.78
C ASP A 84 0.38 9.60 18.38
N TYR A 85 -0.89 9.53 17.98
CA TYR A 85 -1.36 10.15 16.75
C TYR A 85 -1.09 11.66 16.73
N ARG A 86 -1.41 12.38 17.80
CA ARG A 86 -1.14 13.83 17.87
C ARG A 86 0.34 14.13 17.78
N ALA A 87 1.16 13.45 18.58
CA ALA A 87 2.61 13.66 18.58
C ALA A 87 3.23 13.37 17.21
N LEU A 88 2.79 12.31 16.51
CA LEU A 88 3.26 11.97 15.18
C LEU A 88 2.84 13.02 14.13
N LEU A 89 1.58 13.47 14.17
CA LEU A 89 1.05 14.47 13.24
C LEU A 89 1.64 15.87 13.46
N ASP A 90 1.93 16.24 14.72
CA ASP A 90 2.54 17.53 15.05
C ASP A 90 3.99 17.61 14.55
N VAL A 91 4.77 16.52 14.68
CA VAL A 91 6.12 16.43 14.08
C VAL A 91 6.06 16.63 12.56
N HIS A 92 5.07 16.03 11.90
CA HIS A 92 4.91 16.18 10.45
C HIS A 92 4.52 17.62 10.05
N ARG A 93 3.55 18.24 10.74
CA ARG A 93 3.18 19.65 10.46
C ARG A 93 4.35 20.61 10.67
N GLY A 94 5.18 20.37 11.69
CA GLY A 94 6.39 21.16 11.92
C GLY A 94 7.43 21.01 10.79
N ALA A 95 7.57 19.81 10.23
CA ALA A 95 8.45 19.54 9.10
C ALA A 95 7.95 20.18 7.79
N ASP A 96 6.64 20.13 7.52
CA ASP A 96 6.03 20.75 6.34
C ASP A 96 6.12 22.29 6.38
N ALA A 97 5.94 22.88 7.56
CA ALA A 97 6.06 24.34 7.74
C ALA A 97 7.50 24.84 7.55
N ALA A 98 8.51 24.00 7.82
CA ALA A 98 9.93 24.32 7.65
C ALA A 98 10.42 24.18 6.19
N ALA A 99 9.61 23.57 5.30
CA ALA A 99 9.93 23.49 3.87
C ALA A 99 9.70 24.86 3.19
N PRO A 100 10.64 25.34 2.35
CA PRO A 100 10.53 26.66 1.72
C PRO A 100 9.25 26.73 0.87
N HIS A 101 8.40 27.69 1.22
CA HIS A 101 7.08 27.90 0.62
C HIS A 101 7.24 28.29 -0.85
N GLY A 102 6.95 27.36 -1.75
CA GLY A 102 7.06 27.63 -3.18
C GLY A 102 6.40 26.60 -4.09
N ALA A 103 5.27 25.98 -3.71
CA ALA A 103 4.45 25.18 -4.64
C ALA A 103 3.06 24.75 -4.12
N HIS A 104 2.64 25.10 -2.89
CA HIS A 104 1.59 24.33 -2.21
C HIS A 104 0.18 24.94 -2.19
N ALA A 105 -0.07 26.04 -2.88
CA ALA A 105 -1.39 26.70 -2.85
C ALA A 105 -1.87 27.05 -4.26
N ALA A 106 -2.40 26.05 -4.99
CA ALA A 106 -3.52 26.19 -5.93
C ALA A 106 -3.58 24.94 -6.82
N HIS A 107 -4.30 23.88 -6.43
CA HIS A 107 -5.13 23.22 -7.45
C HIS A 107 -6.32 22.34 -6.99
N ASP A 108 -6.39 21.89 -5.74
CA ASP A 108 -7.42 20.89 -5.37
C ASP A 108 -8.70 21.41 -4.71
N VAL A 109 -9.00 22.72 -4.79
CA VAL A 109 -10.27 23.30 -4.27
C VAL A 109 -11.39 23.39 -5.35
N ARG A 110 -11.27 22.68 -6.48
CA ARG A 110 -12.35 22.67 -7.51
C ARG A 110 -13.28 21.46 -7.50
N HIS A 111 -13.25 20.61 -6.48
CA HIS A 111 -14.21 19.52 -6.33
C HIS A 111 -15.02 19.66 -5.03
N ALA A 112 -15.72 20.80 -4.88
CA ALA A 112 -16.77 20.95 -3.86
C ALA A 112 -17.88 21.98 -4.18
N ARG A 113 -17.87 22.68 -5.32
CA ARG A 113 -18.98 23.58 -5.71
C ARG A 113 -19.20 23.58 -7.22
N ALA A 114 -20.18 22.78 -7.66
CA ALA A 114 -20.84 22.95 -8.95
C ALA A 114 -22.36 22.80 -8.73
N ALA A 115 -22.94 23.83 -8.12
CA ALA A 115 -24.35 24.16 -8.17
C ALA A 115 -24.45 25.67 -7.84
N ASN A 116 -25.00 26.45 -8.78
CA ASN A 116 -25.15 27.92 -8.81
C ASN A 116 -23.84 28.71 -9.01
N ASP A 117 -23.67 29.64 -9.95
CA ASP A 117 -24.61 30.46 -10.72
C ASP A 117 -24.02 30.79 -12.10
N ALA A 118 -24.91 30.98 -13.08
CA ALA A 118 -24.64 31.78 -14.26
C ALA A 118 -24.91 33.24 -13.93
N LEU A 119 -23.94 34.14 -14.17
CA LEU A 119 -24.10 35.47 -14.80
C LEU A 119 -22.86 36.35 -14.60
N ASP A 120 -22.41 36.87 -15.75
CA ASP A 120 -21.88 38.20 -16.02
C ASP A 120 -20.37 38.55 -15.99
N ALA A 121 -19.94 38.89 -17.22
CA ALA A 121 -19.03 39.91 -17.71
C ALA A 121 -17.76 40.37 -16.93
N SER A 122 -16.63 40.15 -17.62
CA SER A 122 -15.70 41.18 -18.13
C SER A 122 -15.05 42.15 -17.12
N ARG A 123 -13.72 42.02 -16.94
CA ARG A 123 -12.75 43.13 -17.01
C ARG A 123 -11.30 42.64 -16.98
N THR A 124 -10.57 43.06 -17.99
CA THR A 124 -9.11 43.06 -18.15
C THR A 124 -8.42 44.02 -17.17
N SER A 125 -7.25 43.62 -16.63
CA SER A 125 -6.07 44.50 -16.55
C SER A 125 -4.80 43.72 -16.19
N GLU A 126 -3.79 43.89 -17.05
CA GLU A 126 -2.35 43.68 -16.83
C GLU A 126 -1.88 44.48 -15.58
N ARG A 127 -0.83 44.14 -14.82
CA ARG A 127 0.63 44.13 -15.10
C ARG A 127 1.29 43.89 -13.71
N THR A 128 2.28 43.03 -13.48
CA THR A 128 3.75 43.19 -13.54
C THR A 128 4.31 41.96 -12.79
N GLY A 129 5.26 41.17 -13.30
CA GLY A 129 6.65 41.57 -13.49
C GLY A 129 7.52 41.25 -12.26
N ALA A 130 7.58 40.00 -11.83
CA ALA A 130 8.65 39.47 -10.97
C ALA A 130 8.85 37.98 -11.33
N ALA A 131 9.80 37.72 -12.22
CA ALA A 131 10.19 36.36 -12.60
C ALA A 131 10.93 35.70 -11.44
N ALA A 132 10.19 35.17 -10.47
CA ALA A 132 10.66 34.02 -9.72
C ALA A 132 10.73 32.86 -10.72
N ALA A 133 11.91 32.26 -10.87
CA ALA A 133 12.08 31.03 -11.61
C ALA A 133 11.10 30.00 -11.04
N ALA A 134 9.96 29.83 -11.72
CA ALA A 134 8.97 28.83 -11.38
C ALA A 134 9.68 27.49 -11.47
N ALA A 135 9.83 26.82 -10.32
CA ALA A 135 10.20 25.42 -10.29
C ALA A 135 9.26 24.70 -11.28
N ALA A 136 9.85 24.00 -12.26
CA ALA A 136 9.09 23.25 -13.23
C ALA A 136 8.04 22.40 -12.48
N PRO A 137 6.76 22.39 -12.93
CA PRO A 137 5.74 21.62 -12.24
C PRO A 137 6.22 20.17 -12.17
N ALA A 138 6.40 19.65 -10.95
CA ALA A 138 6.81 18.28 -10.74
C ALA A 138 5.82 17.38 -11.50
N THR A 139 6.31 16.72 -12.54
CA THR A 139 5.49 15.86 -13.40
C THR A 139 4.88 14.78 -12.52
N GLN A 140 3.55 14.74 -12.44
CA GLN A 140 2.88 13.70 -11.66
C GLN A 140 3.18 12.34 -12.31
N PRO A 141 3.45 11.28 -11.52
CA PRO A 141 3.75 9.96 -12.07
C PRO A 141 2.54 9.48 -12.89
N GLU A 142 2.79 8.97 -14.09
CA GLU A 142 1.78 8.39 -14.97
C GLU A 142 1.58 6.90 -14.66
N PHE A 143 2.66 6.22 -14.29
CA PHE A 143 2.69 4.78 -14.00
C PHE A 143 3.08 4.49 -12.56
N ALA A 144 2.67 3.34 -12.02
CA ALA A 144 3.02 2.99 -10.64
C ALA A 144 4.54 2.83 -10.46
N ALA A 145 5.26 2.38 -11.49
CA ALA A 145 6.70 2.21 -11.46
C ALA A 145 7.49 3.51 -11.21
N GLU A 146 6.89 4.66 -11.49
CA GLU A 146 7.48 6.00 -11.28
C GLU A 146 7.24 6.52 -9.87
N CYS A 147 6.34 5.89 -9.10
CA CYS A 147 6.09 6.25 -7.72
C CYS A 147 7.26 5.81 -6.83
N GLU A 148 7.90 6.72 -6.11
CA GLU A 148 8.94 6.34 -5.15
C GLU A 148 8.37 5.87 -3.80
N HIS A 149 7.16 6.35 -3.44
CA HIS A 149 6.53 6.11 -2.14
C HIS A 149 5.02 5.91 -2.25
N ASP A 150 4.42 5.39 -1.18
CA ASP A 150 2.99 5.09 -1.06
C ASP A 150 2.10 6.33 -1.28
N GLY A 151 2.57 7.54 -0.93
CA GLY A 151 1.83 8.78 -1.16
C GLY A 151 1.64 9.09 -2.65
N ALA A 152 2.70 8.95 -3.45
CA ALA A 152 2.63 9.09 -4.91
C ALA A 152 1.71 8.02 -5.52
N LEU A 153 1.83 6.78 -5.04
CA LEU A 153 1.00 5.66 -5.50
C LEU A 153 -0.49 5.88 -5.18
N LEU A 154 -0.79 6.40 -3.98
CA LEU A 154 -2.15 6.76 -3.58
C LEU A 154 -2.73 7.87 -4.45
N ALA A 155 -1.95 8.90 -4.74
CA ALA A 155 -2.38 9.99 -5.62
C ALA A 155 -2.67 9.49 -7.04
N LEU A 156 -1.80 8.65 -7.60
CA LEU A 156 -2.00 7.98 -8.89
C LEU A 156 -3.29 7.14 -8.89
N MET A 157 -3.46 6.27 -7.88
CA MET A 157 -4.65 5.42 -7.74
C MET A 157 -5.94 6.24 -7.70
N ARG A 158 -5.99 7.27 -6.84
CA ARG A 158 -7.17 8.14 -6.73
C ARG A 158 -7.50 8.83 -8.05
N ARG A 159 -6.49 9.39 -8.73
CA ARG A 159 -6.67 10.10 -10.00
C ARG A 159 -7.22 9.19 -11.10
N ILE A 160 -6.64 8.00 -11.27
CA ILE A 160 -7.10 7.04 -12.27
C ILE A 160 -8.52 6.55 -11.92
N CYS A 161 -8.77 6.15 -10.68
CA CYS A 161 -10.09 5.70 -10.25
C CYS A 161 -11.17 6.79 -10.44
N ALA A 162 -10.87 8.04 -10.09
CA ALA A 162 -11.77 9.17 -10.30
C ALA A 162 -12.06 9.42 -11.78
N SER A 163 -11.06 9.32 -12.65
CA SER A 163 -11.26 9.42 -14.11
C SER A 163 -12.17 8.29 -14.66
N CYS A 164 -12.26 7.17 -13.94
CA CYS A 164 -13.16 6.05 -14.25
C CYS A 164 -14.55 6.17 -13.59
N GLY A 165 -14.86 7.31 -12.96
CA GLY A 165 -16.15 7.58 -12.30
C GLY A 165 -16.25 7.08 -10.86
N ALA A 166 -15.15 6.63 -10.24
CA ALA A 166 -15.13 6.19 -8.87
C ALA A 166 -15.07 7.35 -7.88
N THR A 167 -15.74 7.22 -6.74
CA THR A 167 -15.61 8.14 -5.60
C THR A 167 -14.89 7.50 -4.42
N GLN A 168 -14.84 6.18 -4.39
CA GLN A 168 -14.17 5.38 -3.38
C GLN A 168 -13.22 4.42 -4.08
N CYS A 169 -11.99 4.28 -3.57
CA CYS A 169 -11.08 3.26 -4.06
C CYS A 169 -10.16 2.76 -2.95
N PHE A 170 -9.87 1.47 -2.95
CA PHE A 170 -9.01 0.80 -2.00
C PHE A 170 -8.13 -0.20 -2.74
N TYR A 171 -6.90 -0.36 -2.28
CA TYR A 171 -6.04 -1.41 -2.80
C TYR A 171 -5.59 -2.31 -1.67
N HIS A 172 -5.87 -3.60 -1.80
CA HIS A 172 -5.46 -4.61 -0.84
C HIS A 172 -4.28 -5.40 -1.41
N TRP A 173 -3.23 -5.59 -0.62
CA TRP A 173 -2.25 -6.65 -0.84
C TRP A 173 -2.45 -7.71 0.22
N PHE A 174 -2.62 -8.95 -0.21
CA PHE A 174 -2.71 -10.11 0.65
C PHE A 174 -1.50 -10.99 0.43
N VAL A 175 -0.85 -11.39 1.51
CA VAL A 175 0.19 -12.42 1.48
C VAL A 175 -0.40 -13.69 2.05
N VAL A 176 -0.36 -14.77 1.28
CA VAL A 176 -0.77 -16.10 1.71
C VAL A 176 0.48 -16.86 2.16
N ASP A 177 0.38 -17.53 3.30
CA ASP A 177 1.38 -18.49 3.74
C ASP A 177 1.22 -19.78 2.94
N GLU A 178 2.26 -20.21 2.22
CA GLU A 178 2.20 -21.39 1.35
C GLU A 178 2.08 -22.71 2.13
N GLU A 179 2.47 -22.74 3.42
CA GLU A 179 2.43 -23.95 4.24
C GLU A 179 1.05 -24.14 4.87
N THR A 180 0.43 -23.07 5.35
CA THR A 180 -0.88 -23.13 6.03
C THR A 180 -2.06 -22.80 5.13
N ASP A 181 -1.82 -22.21 3.96
CA ASP A 181 -2.86 -21.67 3.08
C ASP A 181 -3.71 -20.58 3.77
N GLU A 182 -3.16 -19.91 4.78
CA GLU A 182 -3.81 -18.82 5.52
C GLU A 182 -3.20 -17.45 5.15
N PHE A 183 -3.94 -16.37 5.41
CA PHE A 183 -3.37 -15.03 5.25
C PHE A 183 -2.31 -14.78 6.33
N SER A 184 -1.10 -14.40 5.91
CA SER A 184 -0.05 -13.95 6.83
C SER A 184 -0.01 -12.43 6.95
N THR A 185 -0.41 -11.70 5.91
CA THR A 185 -0.41 -10.22 5.88
C THR A 185 -1.56 -9.67 5.04
N HIS A 186 -2.14 -8.56 5.50
CA HIS A 186 -3.11 -7.73 4.79
C HIS A 186 -2.69 -6.26 4.84
N ASP A 187 -2.22 -5.72 3.71
CA ASP A 187 -1.93 -4.31 3.58
C ASP A 187 -3.03 -3.60 2.79
N LEU A 188 -3.46 -2.43 3.25
CA LEU A 188 -4.56 -1.66 2.67
C LEU A 188 -4.13 -0.21 2.41
N LEU A 189 -4.19 0.22 1.15
CA LEU A 189 -4.06 1.61 0.75
C LEU A 189 -5.44 2.26 0.59
N ILE A 190 -5.70 3.30 1.37
CA ILE A 190 -7.03 3.90 1.54
C ILE A 190 -7.17 5.13 0.65
N GLY A 191 -7.84 4.95 -0.49
CA GLY A 191 -8.24 6.03 -1.39
C GLY A 191 -9.64 6.59 -1.13
N GLY A 192 -10.43 5.95 -0.25
CA GLY A 192 -11.81 6.32 0.08
C GLY A 192 -12.05 6.55 1.58
N ALA A 193 -13.24 6.20 2.05
CA ALA A 193 -13.73 6.39 3.42
C ALA A 193 -12.89 5.61 4.46
N PRO A 194 -12.11 6.31 5.32
CA PRO A 194 -11.23 5.64 6.27
C PRO A 194 -11.96 4.90 7.40
N ALA A 195 -13.14 5.39 7.79
CA ALA A 195 -14.01 4.73 8.76
C ALA A 195 -14.40 3.31 8.31
N TRP A 196 -14.72 3.15 7.01
CA TRP A 196 -14.98 1.83 6.43
C TRP A 196 -13.76 0.93 6.55
N ALA A 197 -12.59 1.41 6.13
CA ALA A 197 -11.36 0.64 6.12
C ALA A 197 -10.93 0.19 7.53
N GLN A 198 -11.08 1.05 8.54
CA GLN A 198 -10.80 0.71 9.93
C GLN A 198 -11.66 -0.43 10.42
N ARG A 199 -12.98 -0.33 10.20
CA ARG A 199 -13.90 -1.39 10.62
C ARG A 199 -13.70 -2.68 9.85
N TYR A 200 -13.45 -2.60 8.54
CA TYR A 200 -13.23 -3.75 7.67
C TYR A 200 -12.04 -4.60 8.12
N VAL A 201 -10.92 -3.96 8.45
CA VAL A 201 -9.72 -4.65 8.96
C VAL A 201 -9.96 -5.15 10.39
N HIS A 202 -10.52 -4.33 11.28
CA HIS A 202 -10.73 -4.70 12.68
C HIS A 202 -11.67 -5.90 12.86
N GLN A 203 -12.73 -5.98 12.04
CA GLN A 203 -13.70 -7.08 12.08
C GLN A 203 -13.24 -8.29 11.24
N HIS A 204 -12.05 -8.24 10.65
CA HIS A 204 -11.52 -9.26 9.75
C HIS A 204 -12.49 -9.63 8.62
N TRP A 205 -13.27 -8.66 8.12
CA TRP A 205 -14.30 -8.91 7.11
C TRP A 205 -13.73 -9.44 5.79
N TYR A 206 -12.44 -9.20 5.53
CA TYR A 206 -11.73 -9.76 4.38
C TYR A 206 -11.63 -11.29 4.40
N LEU A 207 -11.73 -11.95 5.55
CA LEU A 207 -11.69 -13.42 5.64
C LEU A 207 -12.94 -14.06 5.02
N ASN A 208 -14.07 -13.35 5.06
CA ASN A 208 -15.36 -13.82 4.55
C ASN A 208 -15.86 -12.97 3.37
N ASP A 209 -15.02 -12.10 2.80
CA ASP A 209 -15.38 -11.29 1.65
C ASP A 209 -15.36 -12.15 0.39
N PRO A 210 -16.51 -12.34 -0.30
CA PRO A 210 -16.55 -13.15 -1.51
C PRO A 210 -15.74 -12.56 -2.66
N ALA A 211 -15.50 -11.25 -2.68
CA ALA A 211 -14.62 -10.62 -3.66
C ALA A 211 -13.15 -10.97 -3.38
N VAL A 212 -12.74 -11.06 -2.11
CA VAL A 212 -11.40 -11.53 -1.71
C VAL A 212 -11.24 -13.02 -2.01
N ALA A 213 -12.24 -13.83 -1.68
CA ALA A 213 -12.25 -15.26 -1.99
C ALA A 213 -12.12 -15.50 -3.50
N HIS A 214 -12.86 -14.77 -4.33
CA HIS A 214 -12.70 -14.82 -5.80
C HIS A 214 -11.32 -14.33 -6.23
N ALA A 215 -10.85 -13.21 -5.69
CA ALA A 215 -9.57 -12.62 -6.05
C ALA A 215 -8.37 -13.49 -5.67
N ARG A 216 -8.51 -14.42 -4.72
CA ARG A 216 -7.47 -15.35 -4.33
C ARG A 216 -7.06 -16.28 -5.47
N ASP A 217 -8.04 -16.77 -6.24
CA ASP A 217 -7.81 -17.82 -7.25
C ASP A 217 -8.14 -17.38 -8.68
N ASN A 218 -8.71 -16.18 -8.86
CA ASN A 218 -9.19 -15.71 -10.15
C ASN A 218 -8.77 -14.25 -10.44
N THR A 219 -8.32 -14.00 -11.68
CA THR A 219 -7.88 -12.68 -12.16
C THR A 219 -8.94 -11.94 -13.00
N GLN A 220 -10.11 -12.55 -13.16
CA GLN A 220 -11.24 -11.91 -13.84
C GLN A 220 -11.84 -10.82 -12.95
N PRO A 221 -12.07 -9.60 -13.48
CA PRO A 221 -12.80 -8.57 -12.76
C PRO A 221 -14.20 -9.02 -12.37
N LEU A 222 -14.70 -8.46 -11.29
CA LEU A 222 -15.99 -8.83 -10.71
C LEU A 222 -16.82 -7.58 -10.43
N ARG A 223 -18.11 -7.65 -10.72
CA ARG A 223 -19.08 -6.65 -10.27
C ARG A 223 -19.65 -7.07 -8.92
N GLY A 224 -19.89 -6.13 -8.03
CA GLY A 224 -20.54 -6.40 -6.75
C GLY A 224 -21.92 -7.02 -6.93
N SER A 225 -22.67 -6.58 -7.94
CA SER A 225 -23.97 -7.15 -8.34
C SER A 225 -23.92 -8.62 -8.78
N THR A 226 -22.73 -9.15 -9.09
CA THR A 226 -22.55 -10.57 -9.49
C THR A 226 -22.11 -11.47 -8.34
N LEU A 227 -21.85 -10.88 -7.17
CA LEU A 227 -21.64 -11.65 -5.95
C LEU A 227 -22.96 -12.36 -5.58
N ALA A 228 -22.85 -13.58 -5.03
CA ALA A 228 -24.00 -14.29 -4.50
C ALA A 228 -24.80 -13.37 -3.56
N GLU A 229 -26.12 -13.56 -3.48
CA GLU A 229 -26.96 -12.77 -2.58
C GLU A 229 -26.43 -12.88 -1.14
N LEU A 230 -25.81 -11.79 -0.70
CA LEU A 230 -25.24 -11.70 0.63
C LEU A 230 -26.37 -11.44 1.64
N PRO A 231 -26.24 -11.93 2.88
CA PRO A 231 -27.19 -11.61 3.94
C PRO A 231 -27.42 -10.09 4.08
N PRO A 232 -28.62 -9.61 4.44
CA PRO A 232 -28.89 -8.17 4.56
C PRO A 232 -27.98 -7.44 5.57
N ASP A 233 -27.56 -8.16 6.61
CA ASP A 233 -26.64 -7.75 7.67
C ASP A 233 -25.16 -7.86 7.28
N HIS A 234 -24.86 -8.43 6.11
CA HIS A 234 -23.49 -8.45 5.58
C HIS A 234 -22.99 -7.01 5.40
N TRP A 235 -21.72 -6.79 5.74
CA TRP A 235 -21.12 -5.44 5.78
C TRP A 235 -21.24 -4.70 4.45
N LEU A 236 -21.17 -5.42 3.32
CA LEU A 236 -21.29 -4.86 1.97
C LEU A 236 -22.70 -4.31 1.70
N ASN A 237 -23.73 -4.93 2.26
CA ASN A 237 -25.12 -4.54 2.07
C ASN A 237 -25.55 -3.43 3.04
N HIS A 238 -25.08 -3.47 4.29
CA HIS A 238 -25.49 -2.51 5.31
C HIS A 238 -24.51 -1.35 5.49
N TYR A 239 -23.27 -1.66 5.85
CA TYR A 239 -22.32 -0.65 6.31
C TYR A 239 -21.63 0.09 5.15
N ALA A 240 -21.28 -0.62 4.08
CA ALA A 240 -20.58 -0.04 2.94
C ALA A 240 -21.41 1.05 2.23
N GLN A 241 -22.73 0.87 2.12
CA GLN A 241 -23.63 1.86 1.52
C GLN A 241 -23.59 3.20 2.25
N THR A 242 -23.55 3.19 3.59
CA THR A 242 -23.45 4.41 4.42
C THR A 242 -22.15 5.18 4.23
N GLN A 243 -21.14 4.54 3.64
CA GLN A 243 -19.80 5.09 3.43
C GLN A 243 -19.56 5.47 1.96
N GLY A 244 -20.62 5.47 1.14
CA GLY A 244 -20.54 5.81 -0.29
C GLY A 244 -20.08 4.66 -1.19
N LEU A 245 -20.16 3.41 -0.71
CA LEU A 245 -19.87 2.20 -1.49
C LEU A 245 -21.17 1.52 -1.97
N GLY A 246 -22.05 2.28 -2.63
CA GLY A 246 -23.35 1.79 -3.12
C GLY A 246 -23.26 0.78 -4.27
N SER A 247 -22.23 0.91 -5.11
CA SER A 247 -21.87 -0.03 -6.17
C SER A 247 -20.39 -0.34 -6.10
N ASN A 248 -20.01 -1.58 -6.35
CA ASN A 248 -18.64 -2.05 -6.13
C ASN A 248 -18.14 -2.82 -7.36
N VAL A 249 -16.89 -2.60 -7.76
CA VAL A 249 -16.22 -3.35 -8.81
C VAL A 249 -14.81 -3.70 -8.34
N PHE A 250 -14.41 -4.94 -8.58
CA PHE A 250 -13.17 -5.50 -8.06
C PHE A 250 -12.28 -5.96 -9.21
N PHE A 251 -10.99 -5.64 -9.12
CA PHE A 251 -9.99 -5.99 -10.12
C PHE A 251 -8.83 -6.72 -9.43
N PRO A 252 -8.86 -8.07 -9.42
CA PRO A 252 -7.76 -8.86 -8.89
C PRO A 252 -6.50 -8.73 -9.75
N ALA A 253 -5.34 -8.78 -9.10
CA ALA A 253 -4.02 -8.74 -9.71
C ALA A 253 -3.17 -9.85 -9.13
N HIS A 254 -2.51 -10.62 -9.99
CA HIS A 254 -1.74 -11.80 -9.61
C HIS A 254 -0.35 -11.75 -10.22
N ARG A 255 0.60 -12.36 -9.52
CA ARG A 255 1.92 -12.68 -10.05
C ARG A 255 2.25 -14.11 -9.67
N ARG A 256 2.83 -14.86 -10.61
CA ARG A 256 3.18 -16.27 -10.38
C ARG A 256 4.40 -16.44 -9.48
N ASP A 257 5.20 -15.39 -9.32
CA ASP A 257 6.52 -15.45 -8.70
C ASP A 257 6.54 -15.03 -7.22
N VAL A 258 5.36 -14.84 -6.62
CA VAL A 258 5.17 -14.42 -5.23
C VAL A 258 3.85 -14.99 -4.68
N SER A 259 3.78 -15.22 -3.37
CA SER A 259 2.53 -15.58 -2.67
C SER A 259 1.61 -14.38 -2.37
N THR A 260 1.93 -13.22 -2.96
CA THR A 260 1.18 -11.98 -2.79
C THR A 260 0.23 -11.77 -3.97
N PHE A 261 -1.05 -11.57 -3.69
CA PHE A 261 -2.00 -11.08 -4.68
C PHE A 261 -2.55 -9.70 -4.28
N GLY A 262 -2.98 -8.97 -5.30
CA GLY A 262 -3.56 -7.64 -5.17
C GLY A 262 -5.05 -7.65 -5.49
N LEU A 263 -5.79 -6.72 -4.87
CA LEU A 263 -7.19 -6.47 -5.19
C LEU A 263 -7.45 -4.97 -5.19
N LEU A 264 -7.70 -4.41 -6.38
CA LEU A 264 -8.21 -3.05 -6.50
C LEU A 264 -9.73 -3.09 -6.35
N HIS A 265 -10.23 -2.44 -5.31
CA HIS A 265 -11.66 -2.26 -5.05
C HIS A 265 -12.04 -0.82 -5.39
N VAL A 266 -13.00 -0.68 -6.30
CA VAL A 266 -13.50 0.61 -6.81
C VAL A 266 -14.98 0.70 -6.52
N ALA A 267 -15.44 1.82 -5.98
CA ALA A 267 -16.85 1.98 -5.65
C ALA A 267 -17.38 3.38 -5.94
N THR A 268 -18.70 3.43 -6.15
CA THR A 268 -19.48 4.64 -6.43
C THR A 268 -20.67 4.71 -5.47
N PRO A 269 -21.26 5.89 -5.22
CA PRO A 269 -22.36 6.03 -4.27
C PRO A 269 -23.70 5.62 -4.87
N LEU A 270 -23.77 5.44 -6.20
CA LEU A 270 -24.99 5.01 -6.89
C LEU A 270 -25.28 3.53 -6.59
N PRO A 271 -26.56 3.12 -6.53
CA PRO A 271 -26.91 1.74 -6.26
C PRO A 271 -26.49 0.81 -7.41
N ALA A 272 -26.18 -0.44 -7.06
CA ALA A 272 -25.91 -1.47 -8.04
C ALA A 272 -27.18 -1.82 -8.84
N PRO A 273 -27.07 -2.17 -10.14
CA PRO A 273 -25.84 -2.26 -10.93
C PRO A 273 -25.43 -0.93 -11.60
N GLN A 274 -26.23 0.13 -11.49
CA GLN A 274 -26.07 1.36 -12.27
C GLN A 274 -24.73 2.06 -11.96
N GLY A 275 -24.34 2.10 -10.69
CA GLY A 275 -23.06 2.68 -10.27
C GLY A 275 -21.83 1.89 -10.70
N GLU A 276 -21.98 0.68 -11.24
CA GLU A 276 -20.88 -0.17 -11.69
C GLU A 276 -20.49 0.08 -13.14
N ASP A 277 -21.36 0.71 -13.94
CA ASP A 277 -21.20 0.77 -15.39
C ASP A 277 -19.99 1.58 -15.84
N MET A 278 -19.74 2.74 -15.23
CA MET A 278 -18.61 3.59 -15.64
C MET A 278 -17.25 2.97 -15.27
N PRO A 279 -17.02 2.46 -14.04
CA PRO A 279 -15.81 1.69 -13.74
C PRO A 279 -15.68 0.46 -14.64
N TRP A 280 -16.78 -0.25 -14.92
CA TRP A 280 -16.74 -1.46 -15.75
C TRP A 280 -16.41 -1.20 -17.22
N ARG A 281 -16.88 -0.09 -17.79
CA ARG A 281 -16.48 0.36 -19.14
C ARG A 281 -14.98 0.62 -19.20
N ASN A 282 -14.39 1.14 -18.13
CA ASN A 282 -12.96 1.42 -17.99
C ASN A 282 -12.12 0.25 -17.42
N ARG A 283 -12.67 -0.97 -17.36
CA ARG A 283 -12.01 -2.14 -16.76
C ARG A 283 -10.60 -2.43 -17.27
N ARG A 284 -10.27 -2.10 -18.53
CA ARG A 284 -8.92 -2.30 -19.05
C ARG A 284 -7.89 -1.45 -18.30
N LEU A 285 -8.20 -0.18 -18.10
CA LEU A 285 -7.35 0.75 -17.37
C LEU A 285 -7.23 0.36 -15.89
N LEU A 286 -8.35 0.05 -15.25
CA LEU A 286 -8.37 -0.33 -13.83
C LEU A 286 -7.66 -1.67 -13.56
N ARG A 287 -7.75 -2.64 -14.48
CA ARG A 287 -6.93 -3.86 -14.41
C ARG A 287 -5.45 -3.59 -14.62
N GLY A 288 -5.08 -2.67 -15.52
CA GLY A 288 -3.70 -2.24 -15.72
C GLY A 288 -3.12 -1.67 -14.43
N LEU A 289 -3.82 -0.67 -13.87
CA LEU A 289 -3.49 -0.08 -12.57
C LEU A 289 -3.36 -1.15 -11.48
N ALA A 290 -4.29 -2.10 -11.40
CA ALA A 290 -4.25 -3.12 -10.36
C ALA A 290 -2.98 -3.98 -10.44
N ASN A 291 -2.54 -4.36 -11.65
CA ASN A 291 -1.32 -5.13 -11.84
C ASN A 291 -0.07 -4.29 -11.55
N GLU A 292 -0.04 -3.04 -12.01
CA GLU A 292 1.06 -2.12 -11.74
C GLU A 292 1.27 -1.87 -10.25
N MET A 293 0.19 -1.73 -9.47
CA MET A 293 0.25 -1.57 -8.01
C MET A 293 0.80 -2.83 -7.30
N LEU A 294 0.45 -4.03 -7.77
CA LEU A 294 1.03 -5.26 -7.24
C LEU A 294 2.53 -5.35 -7.55
N GLU A 295 2.88 -5.10 -8.81
CA GLU A 295 4.27 -5.09 -9.26
C GLU A 295 5.14 -4.11 -8.48
N TRP A 296 4.65 -2.88 -8.30
CA TRP A 296 5.34 -1.87 -7.52
C TRP A 296 5.66 -2.36 -6.11
N ARG A 297 4.68 -2.97 -5.42
CA ARG A 297 4.85 -3.49 -4.05
C ARG A 297 5.87 -4.62 -4.00
N VAL A 298 5.82 -5.56 -4.95
CA VAL A 298 6.75 -6.70 -5.03
C VAL A 298 8.17 -6.23 -5.27
N VAL A 299 8.38 -5.33 -6.25
CA VAL A 299 9.71 -4.79 -6.56
C VAL A 299 10.28 -4.04 -5.36
N ARG A 300 9.47 -3.20 -4.71
CA ARG A 300 9.89 -2.46 -3.52
C ARG A 300 10.23 -3.39 -2.36
N ARG A 301 9.37 -4.39 -2.06
CA ARG A 301 9.63 -5.33 -0.96
C ARG A 301 10.91 -6.13 -1.17
N ARG A 302 11.22 -6.51 -2.42
CA ARG A 302 12.51 -7.18 -2.75
C ARG A 302 13.71 -6.27 -2.50
N ARG A 303 13.62 -4.98 -2.83
CA ARG A 303 14.69 -4.00 -2.53
C ARG A 303 14.87 -3.83 -1.02
N GLU A 304 13.78 -3.67 -0.28
CA GLU A 304 13.78 -3.56 1.18
C GLU A 304 14.41 -4.80 1.82
N LEU A 305 13.98 -6.00 1.43
CA LEU A 305 14.56 -7.26 1.91
C LEU A 305 16.06 -7.39 1.59
N ALA A 306 16.48 -6.99 0.38
CA ALA A 306 17.90 -7.00 0.02
C ALA A 306 18.70 -6.06 0.92
N GLN A 307 18.17 -4.87 1.25
CA GLN A 307 18.78 -3.93 2.17
C GLN A 307 18.82 -4.46 3.61
N GLU A 308 17.70 -4.98 4.12
CA GLU A 308 17.58 -5.61 5.45
C GLU A 308 18.64 -6.71 5.64
N LEU A 309 18.88 -7.50 4.60
CA LEU A 309 19.87 -8.60 4.60
C LEU A 309 21.27 -8.15 4.16
N SER A 310 21.48 -6.85 3.89
CA SER A 310 22.73 -6.29 3.38
C SER A 310 23.27 -7.01 2.12
N LEU A 311 22.37 -7.47 1.25
CA LEU A 311 22.69 -8.18 0.01
C LEU A 311 22.94 -7.18 -1.12
N ALA A 312 24.10 -7.30 -1.76
CA ALA A 312 24.42 -6.55 -2.97
C ALA A 312 23.71 -7.15 -4.19
N ALA A 313 23.65 -6.40 -5.29
CA ALA A 313 23.03 -6.89 -6.54
C ALA A 313 23.65 -8.22 -7.03
N GLN A 314 24.97 -8.37 -6.90
CA GLN A 314 25.70 -9.60 -7.22
C GLN A 314 25.28 -10.78 -6.31
N ASP A 315 24.97 -10.51 -5.04
CA ASP A 315 24.54 -11.54 -4.08
C ASP A 315 23.17 -12.10 -4.51
N VAL A 316 22.25 -11.20 -4.89
CA VAL A 316 20.92 -11.56 -5.37
C VAL A 316 20.99 -12.32 -6.69
N LEU A 317 21.88 -11.93 -7.61
CA LEU A 317 22.08 -12.64 -8.88
C LEU A 317 22.65 -14.04 -8.66
N ALA A 318 23.66 -14.18 -7.81
CA ALA A 318 24.21 -15.49 -7.43
C ALA A 318 23.14 -16.40 -6.80
N LEU A 319 22.37 -15.87 -5.84
CA LEU A 319 21.25 -16.59 -5.22
C LEU A 319 20.22 -17.04 -6.25
N ARG A 320 19.89 -16.19 -7.23
CA ARG A 320 18.95 -16.52 -8.31
C ARG A 320 19.46 -17.65 -9.21
N LEU A 321 20.73 -17.64 -9.57
CA LEU A 321 21.35 -18.69 -10.39
C LEU A 321 21.38 -20.02 -9.63
N VAL A 322 21.75 -20.00 -8.35
CA VAL A 322 21.75 -21.21 -7.50
C VAL A 322 20.32 -21.75 -7.30
N ALA A 323 19.34 -20.88 -7.10
CA ALA A 323 17.93 -21.29 -6.97
C ALA A 323 17.40 -22.01 -8.22
N ARG A 324 17.98 -21.71 -9.40
CA ARG A 324 17.66 -22.37 -10.68
C ARG A 324 18.51 -23.63 -10.94
N GLY A 325 19.29 -24.08 -9.96
CA GLY A 325 20.15 -25.26 -10.08
C GLY A 325 21.57 -24.98 -10.61
N GLY A 326 21.94 -23.71 -10.80
CA GLY A 326 23.29 -23.33 -11.19
C GLY A 326 24.36 -23.66 -10.13
N GLY A 327 25.53 -24.11 -10.60
CA GLY A 327 26.71 -24.34 -9.76
C GLY A 327 27.69 -23.16 -9.75
N ALA A 328 28.80 -23.29 -9.02
CA ALA A 328 29.83 -22.24 -8.90
C ALA A 328 30.37 -21.79 -10.27
N ARG A 329 30.61 -22.73 -11.18
CA ARG A 329 31.07 -22.43 -12.56
C ARG A 329 30.07 -21.58 -13.35
N HIS A 330 28.78 -21.92 -13.31
CA HIS A 330 27.76 -21.12 -14.00
C HIS A 330 27.66 -19.71 -13.40
N VAL A 331 27.76 -19.58 -12.07
CA VAL A 331 27.79 -18.27 -11.41
C VAL A 331 29.04 -17.48 -11.77
N ALA A 332 30.20 -18.14 -11.89
CA ALA A 332 31.46 -17.52 -12.30
C ALA A 332 31.37 -16.95 -13.71
N GLU A 333 30.84 -17.73 -14.66
CA GLU A 333 30.63 -17.32 -16.04
C GLU A 333 29.69 -16.10 -16.14
N GLU A 334 28.53 -16.14 -15.46
CA GLU A 334 27.54 -15.05 -15.51
C GLU A 334 28.04 -13.77 -14.84
N LEU A 335 28.74 -13.88 -13.69
CA LEU A 335 29.28 -12.73 -12.96
C LEU A 335 30.64 -12.26 -13.49
N ARG A 336 31.24 -12.96 -14.46
CA ARG A 336 32.60 -12.73 -14.96
C ARG A 336 33.63 -12.74 -13.82
N LEU A 337 33.49 -13.68 -12.91
CA LEU A 337 34.39 -13.93 -11.78
C LEU A 337 35.12 -15.25 -11.99
N ASP A 338 36.24 -15.46 -11.31
CA ASP A 338 36.82 -16.80 -11.19
C ASP A 338 36.06 -17.65 -10.16
N GLU A 339 36.16 -18.97 -10.25
CA GLU A 339 35.44 -19.88 -9.35
C GLU A 339 35.82 -19.69 -7.87
N ARG A 340 37.08 -19.31 -7.56
CA ARG A 340 37.52 -19.08 -6.18
C ARG A 340 36.85 -17.83 -5.60
N ALA A 341 36.71 -16.76 -6.39
CA ALA A 341 35.95 -15.57 -6.02
C ALA A 341 34.46 -15.90 -5.78
N VAL A 342 33.88 -16.81 -6.57
CA VAL A 342 32.50 -17.29 -6.35
C VAL A 342 32.35 -18.05 -5.03
N TYR A 343 33.31 -18.90 -4.65
CA TYR A 343 33.26 -19.56 -3.33
C TYR A 343 33.36 -18.57 -2.16
N GLN A 344 34.15 -17.51 -2.31
CA GLN A 344 34.19 -16.42 -1.32
C GLN A 344 32.86 -15.67 -1.25
N LEU A 345 32.26 -15.36 -2.41
CA LEU A 345 30.93 -14.77 -2.51
C LEU A 345 29.87 -15.64 -1.82
N PHE A 346 29.85 -16.95 -2.08
CA PHE A 346 28.95 -17.88 -1.42
C PHE A 346 29.13 -17.90 0.09
N THR A 347 30.36 -17.83 0.58
CA THR A 347 30.65 -17.77 2.01
C THR A 347 30.10 -16.49 2.64
N ALA A 348 30.25 -15.35 1.97
CA ALA A 348 29.70 -14.07 2.42
C ALA A 348 28.16 -14.09 2.42
N ILE A 349 27.54 -14.62 1.37
CA ILE A 349 26.08 -14.78 1.27
C ILE A 349 25.56 -15.68 2.39
N ASN A 350 26.17 -16.84 2.61
CA ASN A 350 25.79 -17.78 3.67
C ASN A 350 25.80 -17.11 5.04
N ARG A 351 26.80 -16.27 5.32
CA ARG A 351 26.88 -15.48 6.55
C ARG A 351 25.76 -14.46 6.66
N LYS A 352 25.49 -13.68 5.60
CA LYS A 352 24.40 -12.69 5.56
C LYS A 352 23.02 -13.33 5.73
N MET A 353 22.83 -14.50 5.13
CA MET A 353 21.58 -15.25 5.14
C MET A 353 21.43 -16.15 6.37
N ASP A 354 22.42 -16.21 7.25
CA ASP A 354 22.49 -17.13 8.39
C ASP A 354 22.15 -18.57 7.96
N SER A 355 23.01 -19.15 7.13
CA SER A 355 22.80 -20.45 6.48
C SER A 355 24.12 -21.19 6.30
N LYS A 356 24.08 -22.53 6.36
CA LYS A 356 25.29 -23.36 6.24
C LYS A 356 25.79 -23.52 4.81
N HIS A 357 24.89 -23.49 3.83
CA HIS A 357 25.19 -23.77 2.43
C HIS A 357 24.44 -22.83 1.49
N ILE A 358 25.02 -22.57 0.32
CA ILE A 358 24.44 -21.63 -0.66
C ILE A 358 23.09 -22.08 -1.19
N LYS A 359 22.85 -23.40 -1.29
CA LYS A 359 21.53 -23.95 -1.62
C LYS A 359 20.49 -23.60 -0.56
N SER A 360 20.83 -23.72 0.73
CA SER A 360 19.96 -23.32 1.83
C SER A 360 19.68 -21.82 1.82
N SER A 361 20.68 -21.00 1.53
CA SER A 361 20.50 -19.55 1.36
C SER A 361 19.58 -19.22 0.19
N ALA A 362 19.72 -19.90 -0.95
CA ALA A 362 18.87 -19.73 -2.12
C ALA A 362 17.41 -20.13 -1.82
N THR A 363 17.19 -21.26 -1.14
CA THR A 363 15.85 -21.68 -0.68
C THR A 363 15.25 -20.68 0.30
N LYS A 364 16.04 -20.19 1.27
CA LYS A 364 15.60 -19.17 2.24
C LYS A 364 15.23 -17.86 1.52
N ALA A 365 16.06 -17.40 0.59
CA ALA A 365 15.79 -16.21 -0.22
C ALA A 365 14.51 -16.36 -1.07
N LYS A 366 14.26 -17.55 -1.62
CA LYS A 366 13.02 -17.87 -2.33
C LYS A 366 11.79 -17.77 -1.41
N ARG A 367 11.83 -18.44 -0.25
CA ARG A 367 10.74 -18.41 0.74
C ARG A 367 10.43 -17.01 1.27
N LEU A 368 11.45 -16.15 1.37
CA LEU A 368 11.26 -14.75 1.76
C LEU A 368 10.66 -13.87 0.64
N GLY A 369 10.45 -14.39 -0.57
CA GLY A 369 9.96 -13.64 -1.73
C GLY A 369 11.02 -12.74 -2.39
N LEU A 370 12.29 -12.83 -1.97
CA LEU A 370 13.40 -12.04 -2.51
C LEU A 370 13.69 -12.39 -3.97
N LEU A 371 13.53 -13.68 -4.32
CA LEU A 371 13.76 -14.20 -5.66
C LEU A 371 12.42 -14.44 -6.35
N ALA A 372 12.32 -14.04 -7.62
CA ALA A 372 11.22 -14.47 -8.47
C ALA A 372 11.32 -15.98 -8.74
N GLU A 373 10.20 -16.70 -8.65
CA GLU A 373 10.08 -17.97 -9.37
C GLU A 373 10.21 -17.68 -10.87
N GLY A 374 11.37 -17.98 -11.43
CA GLY A 374 11.60 -17.88 -12.87
C GLY A 374 11.01 -19.10 -13.57
N TYR A 375 10.30 -18.84 -14.68
CA TYR A 375 9.81 -19.83 -15.64
C TYR A 375 10.75 -21.02 -15.84
N ILE A 376 10.29 -22.20 -15.41
CA ILE A 376 10.52 -23.48 -16.09
C ILE A 376 9.23 -24.30 -15.93
N SER A 377 8.29 -24.16 -16.86
CA SER A 377 7.39 -25.28 -17.14
C SER A 377 8.22 -26.31 -17.90
N LYS A 378 8.18 -27.55 -17.41
CA LYS A 378 8.78 -28.72 -18.04
C LYS A 378 8.34 -28.88 -19.49
#